data_AF-E2AYZ8-F1
#
_entry.id   AF-E2AYZ8-F1
#
_cell.length_a   1.000
_cell.length_b   1.000
_cell.length_c   1.000
_cell.angle_alpha   90.00
_cell.angle_beta   90.00
_cell.angle_gamma   90.00
#
_symmetry.space_group_name_H-M   'P 1'
#
loop_
_entity.id
_entity.type
_entity.pdbx_description
1 polymer ?
#
loop_
_entity_poly.entity_id
_entity_poly.type
_entity_poly.pdbx_seq_one_letter_code
_entity_poly.pdbx_strand_id
1 'polypeptide(L)' 'MNYKLHFLHSHLDYFPLNLGDYSEEQGERFHQDIKEMERRYQGRWDINMMADFCWM' A
#
# COMPACT_ATOMS: atom_id res chain seq x y z
N MET A 1 11.03 -15.55 -2.22
CA MET A 1 10.78 -14.28 -2.95
C MET A 1 9.32 -13.91 -2.76
N ASN A 2 9.03 -12.83 -2.05
CA ASN A 2 7.65 -12.39 -1.83
C ASN A 2 7.29 -11.40 -2.95
N TYR A 3 6.62 -11.90 -3.99
CA TYR A 3 6.19 -11.10 -5.13
C TYR A 3 5.36 -9.89 -4.71
N LYS A 4 4.62 -9.97 -3.59
CA LYS A 4 3.88 -8.84 -3.02
C LYS A 4 4.80 -7.73 -2.54
N LEU A 5 5.92 -8.10 -1.92
CA LEU A 5 6.89 -7.15 -1.38
C LEU A 5 7.64 -6.45 -2.52
N HIS A 6 7.99 -7.17 -3.59
CA HIS A 6 8.57 -6.57 -4.80
C HIS A 6 7.58 -5.69 -5.57
N PHE A 7 6.31 -6.10 -5.65
CA PHE A 7 5.27 -5.32 -6.31
C PHE A 7 4.99 -4.02 -5.56
N LEU A 8 4.86 -4.08 -4.24
CA LEU A 8 4.71 -2.89 -3.39
C LEU A 8 5.91 -1.98 -3.55
N HIS A 9 7.14 -2.51 -3.46
CA HIS A 9 8.36 -1.71 -3.63
C HIS A 9 8.45 -1.02 -4.99
N SER A 10 8.03 -1.68 -6.07
CA SER A 10 8.08 -1.13 -7.43
C SER A 10 7.04 -0.04 -7.68
N HIS A 11 6.02 0.07 -6.82
CA HIS A 11 4.95 1.06 -6.94
C HIS A 11 4.92 2.04 -5.74
N LEU A 12 5.89 1.95 -4.81
CA LEU A 12 6.04 2.92 -3.73
C LEU A 12 6.26 4.35 -4.28
N ASP A 13 6.86 4.47 -5.48
CA ASP A 13 7.07 5.74 -6.19
C ASP A 13 5.76 6.41 -6.66
N TYR A 14 4.64 5.67 -6.74
CA TYR A 14 3.31 6.20 -7.09
C TYR A 14 2.57 6.80 -5.89
N PHE A 15 2.98 6.46 -4.67
CA PHE A 15 2.49 7.14 -3.49
C PHE A 15 3.11 8.52 -3.42
N PRO A 16 2.39 9.52 -2.88
CA PRO A 16 2.99 10.81 -2.63
C PRO A 16 4.29 10.60 -1.85
N LEU A 17 5.37 11.21 -2.37
CA LEU A 17 6.77 11.16 -1.91
C LEU A 17 6.98 11.38 -0.39
N ASN A 18 5.90 11.70 0.33
CA ASN A 18 5.84 11.83 1.78
C ASN A 18 6.09 10.50 2.52
N LEU A 19 6.19 9.36 1.83
CA LEU A 19 6.67 8.08 2.41
C LEU A 19 8.07 8.14 3.04
N GLY A 20 8.89 9.10 2.62
CA GLY A 20 10.25 9.26 3.14
C GLY A 20 10.33 9.80 4.58
N ASP A 21 9.25 10.41 5.10
CA ASP A 21 9.24 11.11 6.40
C ASP A 21 8.11 10.59 7.32
N TYR A 22 7.84 9.28 7.24
CA TYR A 22 6.83 8.62 8.07
C TYR A 22 7.30 8.61 9.53
N SER A 23 6.61 9.38 10.38
CA SER A 23 6.63 9.10 11.82
C SER A 23 6.15 7.65 12.05
N GLU A 24 6.58 7.03 13.15
CA GLU A 24 6.20 5.66 13.52
C GLU A 24 4.68 5.42 13.41
N GLU A 25 3.89 6.44 13.78
CA GLU A 25 2.42 6.45 13.68
C GLU A 25 1.89 6.34 12.23
N GLN A 26 2.50 7.06 11.28
CA GLN A 26 2.11 6.94 9.87
C GLN A 26 2.55 5.59 9.30
N GLY A 27 3.69 5.06 9.77
CA GLY A 27 4.19 3.73 9.42
C GLY A 27 3.19 2.65 9.82
N GLU A 28 2.70 2.69 11.06
CA GLU A 28 1.69 1.76 11.52
C GLU A 28 0.36 1.89 10.77
N ARG A 29 -0.07 3.13 10.48
CA ARG A 29 -1.32 3.37 9.74
C ARG A 29 -1.29 2.82 8.32
N PHE A 30 -0.17 2.97 7.61
CA PHE A 30 0.02 2.37 6.29
C PHE A 30 -0.10 0.84 6.30
N HIS A 31 0.45 0.18 7.32
CA HIS A 31 0.29 -1.27 7.47
C HIS A 31 -1.17 -1.66 7.73
N GLN A 32 -1.92 -0.85 8.47
CA GLN A 32 -3.35 -1.07 8.71
C GLN A 32 -4.18 -0.89 7.43
N ASP A 33 -3.94 0.20 6.70
CA ASP A 33 -4.67 0.52 5.46
C ASP A 33 -4.43 -0.56 4.40
N ILE A 34 -3.19 -1.03 4.24
CA ILE A 34 -2.88 -2.15 3.34
C ILE A 34 -3.57 -3.44 3.77
N LYS A 35 -3.59 -3.75 5.08
CA LYS A 35 -4.27 -4.94 5.59
C LYS A 35 -5.78 -4.88 5.36
N GLU A 36 -6.37 -3.70 5.48
CA GLU A 36 -7.77 -3.46 5.16
C GLU A 36 -8.05 -3.58 3.65
N MET A 37 -7.18 -3.04 2.80
CA MET A 37 -7.28 -3.22 1.36
C MET A 37 -7.15 -4.70 0.97
N GLU A 38 -6.17 -5.43 1.51
CA GLU A 38 -6.06 -6.88 1.26
C GLU A 38 -7.33 -7.61 1.69
N ARG A 39 -7.97 -7.22 2.80
CA ARG A 39 -9.25 -7.80 3.22
C ARG A 39 -10.38 -7.47 2.23
N ARG A 40 -10.51 -6.21 1.81
CA ARG A 40 -11.56 -5.74 0.90
C ARG A 40 -11.51 -6.44 -0.45
N TYR A 41 -10.32 -6.62 -1.00
CA TYR A 41 -10.12 -7.28 -2.31
C TYR A 41 -9.82 -8.78 -2.17
N GLN A 42 -9.93 -9.36 -0.97
CA GLN A 42 -9.71 -10.79 -0.69
C GLN A 42 -8.30 -11.26 -1.08
N GLY A 43 -7.29 -10.42 -0.86
CA GLY A 43 -5.90 -10.66 -1.21
C GLY A 43 -5.60 -10.47 -2.70
N ARG A 44 -6.56 -9.99 -3.50
CA ARG A 44 -6.33 -9.61 -4.89
C ARG A 44 -5.68 -8.22 -4.93
N TRP A 45 -4.42 -8.21 -5.33
CA TRP A 45 -3.67 -7.00 -5.64
C TRP A 45 -3.87 -6.67 -7.13
N ASP A 46 -4.96 -5.98 -7.45
CA ASP A 46 -5.27 -5.56 -8.82
C ASP A 46 -5.18 -4.03 -8.99
N ILE A 47 -5.28 -3.58 -10.25
CA ILE A 47 -5.21 -2.15 -10.60
C ILE A 47 -6.33 -1.35 -9.91
N ASN A 48 -7.49 -1.97 -9.66
CA ASN A 48 -8.60 -1.30 -8.98
C ASN A 48 -8.29 -1.11 -7.49
N MET A 49 -7.72 -2.12 -6.82
CA MET A 49 -7.23 -1.99 -5.44
C MET A 49 -6.22 -0.84 -5.32
N MET A 50 -5.31 -0.73 -6.29
CA MET A 50 -4.32 0.37 -6.32
C MET A 50 -4.96 1.73 -6.59
N ALA A 51 -5.87 1.81 -7.56
CA ALA A 51 -6.58 3.04 -7.87
C ALA A 51 -7.39 3.52 -6.66
N ASP A 52 -8.07 2.61 -5.97
CA ASP A 52 -8.87 2.91 -4.78
C ASP A 52 -7.99 3.28 -3.58
N PHE A 53 -6.80 2.70 -3.45
CA PHE A 53 -5.84 3.07 -2.41
C PHE A 53 -5.14 4.41 -2.68
N CYS A 54 -4.91 4.78 -3.95
CA CYS A 54 -4.42 6.12 -4.32
C CYS A 54 -5.49 7.21 -4.17
N TRP A 55 -6.77 6.84 -4.12
CA TRP A 55 -7.92 7.74 -3.92
C TRP A 55 -8.33 7.89 -2.45
N MET A 56 -7.76 7.11 -1.55
CA MET A 56 -7.99 7.18 -0.10
C MET A 56 -7.10 8.25 0.55
#